data_AF-A0A4Q3ATE2-F1
#
_entry.id   AF-A0A4Q3ATE2-F1
#
_cell.length_a   1.000
_cell.length_b   1.000
_cell.length_c   1.000
_cell.angle_alpha   90.00
_cell.angle_beta   90.00
_cell.angle_gamma   90.00
#
_symmetry.space_group_name_H-M   'P 1'
#
loop_
_entity.id
_entity.type
_entity.pdbx_description
1 polymer ?
#
loop_
_entity_poly.entity_id
_entity_poly.type
_entity_poly.pdbx_seq_one_letter_code
_entity_poly.pdbx_strand_id
1 'polypeptide(L)'
;MLLFLFTFLYAGVASTFASSHREAPLTSKDPVADNTDLYAFRSPDDPNTITIIANYIPFELPEGGPNWYTFGDNVRYEIYVDNDATKPGDEIVYRFTFSHTSEDPTTFFNIRLGKENLKTTYKLERSMNGGTSFTTIVAKGTVPPPNIGPRSIESAAGLNTTYNKLMTDAIMTSTTGEKVFCGPVDDPFFVDIAGAFDLGGFRNPYTKGANATRDGVA
;
A
#
# COMPACT_ATOMS: atom_id res chain seq x y z
N MET A 1 -22.68 54.13 -33.28
CA MET A 1 -23.08 52.75 -32.92
C MET A 1 -21.82 52.00 -32.51
N LEU A 2 -21.52 51.96 -31.22
CA LEU A 2 -20.33 51.28 -30.69
C LEU A 2 -20.67 49.81 -30.44
N LEU A 3 -19.93 48.88 -31.06
CA LEU A 3 -20.03 47.45 -30.80
C LEU A 3 -19.14 47.11 -29.60
N PHE A 4 -19.71 46.67 -28.48
CA PHE A 4 -18.94 46.07 -27.39
C PHE A 4 -18.74 44.58 -27.70
N LEU A 5 -17.48 44.17 -27.90
CA LEU A 5 -17.09 42.77 -28.02
C LEU A 5 -16.82 42.24 -26.59
N PHE A 6 -17.72 41.40 -26.08
CA PHE A 6 -17.47 40.65 -24.85
C PHE A 6 -16.56 39.46 -25.17
N THR A 7 -15.29 39.53 -24.79
CA THR A 7 -14.38 38.38 -24.83
C THR A 7 -14.67 37.51 -23.61
N PHE A 8 -15.34 36.38 -23.80
CA PHE A 8 -15.47 35.36 -22.76
C PHE A 8 -14.10 34.69 -22.58
N LEU A 9 -13.46 34.91 -21.43
CA LEU A 9 -12.28 34.16 -21.03
C LEU A 9 -12.74 32.72 -20.74
N TYR A 10 -12.49 31.80 -21.67
CA TYR A 10 -12.69 30.37 -21.43
C TYR A 10 -11.54 29.89 -20.54
N ALA A 11 -11.73 29.98 -19.22
CA ALA A 11 -10.83 29.34 -18.27
C ALA A 11 -10.93 27.83 -18.50
N GLY A 12 -9.93 27.26 -19.18
CA GLY A 12 -9.82 25.82 -19.34
C GLY A 12 -9.83 25.18 -17.97
N VAL A 13 -10.90 24.47 -17.64
CA VAL A 13 -10.95 23.58 -16.49
C VAL A 13 -9.91 22.50 -16.78
N ALA A 14 -8.72 22.65 -16.19
CA ALA A 14 -7.78 21.55 -16.13
C ALA A 14 -8.49 20.44 -15.35
N SER A 15 -8.75 19.31 -16.00
CA SER A 15 -9.18 18.10 -15.32
C SER A 15 -8.11 17.74 -14.31
N THR A 16 -8.37 18.05 -13.05
CA THR A 16 -7.51 17.63 -11.95
C THR A 16 -7.85 16.18 -11.66
N PHE A 17 -6.90 15.28 -11.86
CA PHE A 17 -7.02 13.91 -11.38
C PHE A 17 -6.79 13.95 -9.87
N ALA A 18 -7.87 14.03 -9.11
CA ALA A 18 -7.79 13.91 -7.65
C ALA A 18 -7.36 12.48 -7.30
N SER A 19 -6.53 12.34 -6.26
CA SER A 19 -6.32 11.05 -5.60
C SER A 19 -7.67 10.53 -5.09
N SER A 20 -7.89 9.24 -5.25
CA SER A 20 -9.18 8.60 -5.07
C SER A 20 -9.04 7.51 -4.03
N HIS A 21 -9.60 7.74 -2.84
CA HIS A 21 -9.70 6.74 -1.77
C HIS A 21 -10.92 5.83 -2.00
N ARG A 22 -11.17 4.85 -1.12
CA ARG A 22 -12.31 3.90 -1.16
C ARG A 22 -13.65 4.53 -1.52
N GLU A 23 -13.86 5.79 -1.17
CA GLU A 23 -15.09 6.55 -1.36
C GLU A 23 -15.36 6.97 -2.82
N ALA A 24 -14.39 6.81 -3.73
CA ALA A 24 -14.62 7.11 -5.13
C ALA A 24 -15.30 5.95 -5.88
N PRO A 25 -16.20 6.24 -6.85
CA PRO A 25 -16.97 5.20 -7.54
C PRO A 25 -16.17 4.16 -8.35
N LEU A 26 -14.90 4.43 -8.68
CA LEU A 26 -14.07 3.52 -9.48
C LEU A 26 -13.18 2.63 -8.63
N THR A 27 -12.53 3.16 -7.58
CA THR A 27 -11.68 2.38 -6.65
C THR A 27 -12.51 1.49 -5.72
N SER A 28 -13.74 1.87 -5.39
CA SER A 28 -14.67 1.00 -4.64
C SER A 28 -14.95 -0.37 -5.30
N LYS A 29 -14.69 -0.51 -6.61
CA LYS A 29 -14.87 -1.76 -7.36
C LYS A 29 -13.58 -2.56 -7.55
N ASP A 30 -12.43 -1.99 -7.18
CA ASP A 30 -11.12 -2.64 -7.22
C ASP A 30 -10.39 -2.35 -5.89
N PRO A 31 -10.77 -3.05 -4.80
CA PRO A 31 -10.29 -2.73 -3.45
C PRO A 31 -8.78 -2.90 -3.29
N VAL A 32 -8.14 -3.71 -4.13
CA VAL A 32 -6.67 -3.89 -4.11
C VAL A 32 -5.93 -2.75 -4.79
N ALA A 33 -6.62 -1.90 -5.57
CA ALA A 33 -6.10 -0.68 -6.16
C ALA A 33 -6.38 0.57 -5.31
N ASP A 34 -6.99 0.41 -4.13
CA ASP A 34 -7.29 1.50 -3.21
C ASP A 34 -6.00 1.99 -2.53
N ASN A 35 -5.49 3.13 -3.00
CA ASN A 35 -4.34 3.82 -2.41
C ASN A 35 -4.84 4.69 -1.26
N THR A 36 -4.44 4.35 -0.04
CA THR A 36 -4.93 5.05 1.14
C THR A 36 -4.16 6.35 1.34
N ASP A 37 -2.82 6.27 1.39
CA ASP A 37 -1.94 7.39 1.65
C ASP A 37 -0.56 7.22 1.00
N LEU A 38 0.07 8.35 0.67
CA LEU A 38 1.47 8.44 0.25
C LEU A 38 2.23 9.37 1.21
N TYR A 39 3.33 8.87 1.77
CA TYR A 39 4.25 9.64 2.60
C TYR A 39 5.62 9.71 1.94
N ALA A 40 6.23 10.90 1.96
CA ALA A 40 7.60 11.09 1.52
C ALA A 40 8.32 12.00 2.51
N PHE A 41 9.40 11.51 3.10
CA PHE A 41 10.17 12.26 4.10
C PHE A 41 11.64 11.87 4.06
N ARG A 42 12.50 12.77 4.53
CA ARG A 42 13.92 12.48 4.71
C ARG A 42 14.09 11.38 5.75
N SER A 43 14.80 10.31 5.40
CA SER A 43 14.90 9.13 6.26
C SER A 43 15.58 9.50 7.58
N PRO A 44 15.02 9.10 8.74
CA PRO A 44 15.59 9.45 10.04
C PRO A 44 16.86 8.66 10.37
N ASP A 45 17.04 7.50 9.74
CA ASP A 45 18.18 6.60 9.85
C ASP A 45 19.31 6.92 8.87
N ASP A 46 18.98 7.39 7.65
CA ASP A 46 19.94 8.01 6.72
C ASP A 46 19.39 9.33 6.16
N PRO A 47 19.80 10.48 6.73
CA PRO A 47 19.33 11.78 6.26
C PRO A 47 19.71 12.16 4.82
N ASN A 48 20.53 11.36 4.12
CA ASN A 48 20.83 11.55 2.70
C ASN A 48 19.84 10.84 1.77
N THR A 49 18.91 10.05 2.31
CA THR A 49 17.88 9.36 1.55
C THR A 49 16.49 9.93 1.82
N ILE A 50 15.56 9.60 0.93
CA ILE A 50 14.12 9.84 1.11
C ILE A 50 13.45 8.49 1.29
N THR A 51 12.66 8.37 2.35
CA THR A 51 11.74 7.25 2.54
C THR A 51 10.42 7.59 1.87
N ILE A 52 9.94 6.70 1.01
CA ILE A 52 8.63 6.78 0.38
C ILE A 52 7.81 5.58 0.87
N ILE A 53 6.59 5.85 1.35
CA ILE A 53 5.64 4.84 1.78
C ILE A 53 4.35 5.07 0.99
N ALA A 54 3.90 4.05 0.26
CA ALA A 54 2.62 4.04 -0.43
C ALA A 54 1.76 2.94 0.18
N ASN A 55 0.69 3.33 0.86
CA ASN A 55 -0.22 2.42 1.53
C ASN A 55 -1.37 2.05 0.61
N TYR A 56 -1.78 0.78 0.68
CA TYR A 56 -2.90 0.25 -0.08
C TYR A 56 -3.72 -0.64 0.83
N ILE A 57 -5.01 -0.78 0.54
CA ILE A 57 -5.94 -1.65 1.27
C ILE A 57 -6.03 -1.24 2.76
N PRO A 58 -7.03 -0.42 3.14
CA PRO A 58 -7.19 -0.06 4.54
C PRO A 58 -7.77 -1.22 5.35
N PHE A 59 -7.54 -1.19 6.67
CA PHE A 59 -8.23 -2.02 7.67
C PHE A 59 -8.03 -3.54 7.51
N GLU A 60 -6.78 -3.96 7.30
CA GLU A 60 -6.42 -5.38 7.23
C GLU A 60 -6.39 -6.04 8.61
N LEU A 61 -7.38 -6.89 8.93
CA LEU A 61 -7.36 -7.70 10.15
C LEU A 61 -6.66 -9.05 9.93
N PRO A 62 -5.72 -9.46 10.80
CA PRO A 62 -4.99 -10.72 10.66
C PRO A 62 -5.90 -11.97 10.74
N GLU A 63 -7.00 -11.89 11.48
CA GLU A 63 -8.02 -12.93 11.63
C GLU A 63 -9.11 -12.92 10.53
N GLY A 64 -8.99 -12.08 9.49
CA GLY A 64 -10.00 -11.88 8.43
C GLY A 64 -10.27 -13.09 7.50
N GLY A 65 -9.77 -14.28 7.83
CA GLY A 65 -9.91 -15.49 7.01
C GLY A 65 -11.37 -15.84 6.66
N PRO A 66 -11.61 -16.61 5.58
CA PRO A 66 -10.63 -17.39 4.81
C PRO A 66 -9.96 -16.63 3.67
N ASN A 67 -10.20 -15.32 3.54
CA ASN A 67 -9.54 -14.47 2.56
C ASN A 67 -8.61 -13.52 3.29
N TRP A 68 -7.37 -13.41 2.83
CA TRP A 68 -6.39 -12.50 3.39
C TRP A 68 -6.03 -11.44 2.35
N TYR A 69 -5.72 -10.25 2.84
CA TYR A 69 -5.35 -9.12 2.02
C TYR A 69 -3.95 -9.30 1.44
N THR A 70 -3.79 -8.87 0.19
CA THR A 70 -2.53 -8.83 -0.53
C THR A 70 -2.67 -7.92 -1.75
N PHE A 71 -1.54 -7.49 -2.32
CA PHE A 71 -1.51 -6.72 -3.56
C PHE A 71 -2.09 -7.51 -4.74
N GLY A 72 -2.87 -6.86 -5.60
CA GLY A 72 -3.45 -7.47 -6.80
C GLY A 72 -2.40 -7.82 -7.85
N ASP A 73 -2.55 -8.96 -8.53
CA ASP A 73 -1.67 -9.39 -9.63
C ASP A 73 -2.07 -8.79 -10.99
N ASN A 74 -3.21 -8.10 -11.05
CA ASN A 74 -3.77 -7.42 -12.22
C ASN A 74 -3.80 -5.88 -12.06
N VAL A 75 -3.13 -5.33 -11.06
CA VAL A 75 -3.04 -3.88 -10.79
C VAL A 75 -1.64 -3.37 -11.13
N ARG A 76 -1.58 -2.15 -11.68
CA ARG A 76 -0.31 -1.45 -11.93
C ARG A 76 -0.03 -0.49 -10.77
N TYR A 77 0.91 -0.88 -9.92
CA TYR A 77 1.37 -0.05 -8.80
C TYR A 77 2.59 0.75 -9.25
N GLU A 78 2.45 2.07 -9.31
CA GLU A 78 3.52 2.98 -9.73
C GLU A 78 3.70 4.14 -8.76
N ILE A 79 4.96 4.47 -8.46
CA ILE A 79 5.35 5.67 -7.74
C ILE A 79 6.15 6.54 -8.72
N TYR A 80 5.63 7.73 -8.95
CA TYR A 80 6.23 8.74 -9.82
C TYR A 80 6.97 9.77 -8.97
N VAL A 81 8.22 10.04 -9.33
CA VAL A 81 9.09 10.97 -8.62
C VAL A 81 9.63 11.99 -9.61
N ASP A 82 9.12 13.21 -9.48
CA ASP A 82 9.74 14.44 -10.00
C ASP A 82 10.71 14.94 -8.93
N ASN A 83 12.01 14.96 -9.27
CA ASN A 83 13.06 15.44 -8.37
C ASN A 83 13.85 16.61 -8.96
N ASP A 84 13.39 17.16 -10.08
CA ASP A 84 13.95 18.34 -10.72
C ASP A 84 12.83 19.21 -11.26
N ALA A 85 12.37 20.15 -10.42
CA ALA A 85 11.30 21.09 -10.75
C ALA A 85 11.55 21.97 -12.00
N THR A 86 12.76 21.94 -12.58
CA THR A 86 13.07 22.62 -13.84
C THR A 86 12.74 21.80 -15.08
N LYS A 87 12.51 20.49 -14.93
CA LYS A 87 12.17 19.56 -16.00
C LYS A 87 10.68 19.22 -15.92
N PRO A 88 9.94 19.34 -17.03
CA PRO A 88 8.56 18.86 -17.06
C PRO A 88 8.49 17.33 -17.05
N GLY A 89 7.77 16.77 -16.07
CA GLY A 89 7.45 15.35 -15.97
C GLY A 89 8.28 14.61 -14.92
N ASP A 90 8.03 13.31 -14.77
CA ASP A 90 8.68 12.52 -13.73
C ASP A 90 10.05 11.98 -14.20
N GLU A 91 11.09 12.20 -13.41
CA GLU A 91 12.41 11.63 -13.70
C GLU A 91 12.46 10.13 -13.42
N ILE A 92 11.85 9.70 -12.32
CA ILE A 92 11.94 8.32 -11.84
C ILE A 92 10.54 7.75 -11.69
N VAL A 93 10.32 6.56 -12.24
CA VAL A 93 9.08 5.79 -12.03
C VAL A 93 9.46 4.42 -11.49
N TYR A 94 8.97 4.09 -10.30
CA TYR A 94 9.04 2.74 -9.76
C TYR A 94 7.75 2.01 -10.09
N ARG A 95 7.84 0.81 -10.66
CA ARG A 95 6.69 -0.04 -11.00
C ARG A 95 6.82 -1.38 -10.28
N PHE A 96 5.80 -1.71 -9.50
CA PHE A 96 5.66 -3.02 -8.88
C PHE A 96 4.67 -3.87 -9.67
N THR A 97 5.02 -5.12 -9.92
CA THR A 97 4.13 -6.13 -10.51
C THR A 97 4.11 -7.32 -9.58
N PHE A 98 2.94 -7.62 -9.02
CA PHE A 98 2.75 -8.71 -8.08
C PHE A 98 2.32 -9.99 -8.79
N SER A 99 2.58 -11.12 -8.18
CA SER A 99 2.18 -12.44 -8.68
C SER A 99 1.85 -13.36 -7.52
N HIS A 100 0.78 -14.12 -7.67
CA HIS A 100 0.31 -15.06 -6.65
C HIS A 100 0.59 -16.50 -7.06
N THR A 101 0.86 -17.35 -6.08
CA THR A 101 1.00 -18.79 -6.27
C THR A 101 0.40 -19.51 -5.08
N SER A 102 -0.34 -20.60 -5.35
CA SER A 102 -0.80 -21.50 -4.30
C SER A 102 0.18 -22.66 -4.16
N GLU A 103 0.87 -22.74 -3.02
CA GLU A 103 1.88 -23.78 -2.80
C GLU A 103 1.28 -25.14 -2.37
N ASP A 104 0.05 -25.16 -1.84
CA ASP A 104 -0.72 -26.35 -1.48
C ASP A 104 -2.21 -26.25 -1.85
N PRO A 105 -2.59 -26.51 -3.12
CA PRO A 105 -3.99 -26.44 -3.54
C PRO A 105 -4.90 -27.51 -2.91
N THR A 106 -4.37 -28.40 -2.06
CA THR A 106 -5.15 -29.47 -1.40
C THR A 106 -5.84 -29.02 -0.11
N THR A 107 -5.75 -27.73 0.25
CA THR A 107 -6.30 -27.20 1.50
C THR A 107 -6.83 -25.78 1.35
N PHE A 108 -7.74 -25.41 2.26
CA PHE A 108 -8.22 -24.04 2.38
C PHE A 108 -7.41 -23.21 3.41
N PHE A 109 -6.56 -23.86 4.22
CA PHE A 109 -5.70 -23.12 5.15
C PHE A 109 -4.67 -22.31 4.37
N ASN A 110 -4.57 -21.01 4.65
CA ASN A 110 -3.58 -20.18 3.95
C ASN A 110 -2.14 -20.56 4.27
N ILE A 111 -1.89 -21.03 5.49
CA ILE A 111 -0.56 -21.44 5.92
C ILE A 111 -0.65 -22.81 6.59
N ARG A 112 0.06 -23.80 6.06
CA ARG A 112 0.32 -25.07 6.75
C ARG A 112 1.58 -25.75 6.22
N LEU A 113 2.22 -26.55 7.07
CA LEU A 113 3.31 -27.47 6.69
C LEU A 113 4.42 -26.80 5.86
N GLY A 114 4.81 -25.59 6.25
CA GLY A 114 5.85 -24.80 5.58
C GLY A 114 5.43 -24.15 4.26
N LYS A 115 4.14 -24.12 3.94
CA LYS A 115 3.61 -23.60 2.67
C LYS A 115 2.58 -22.49 2.86
N GLU A 116 2.51 -21.60 1.87
CA GLU A 116 1.57 -20.48 1.75
C GLU A 116 0.65 -20.67 0.52
N ASN A 117 -0.66 -20.68 0.71
CA ASN A 117 -1.62 -20.83 -0.40
C ASN A 117 -1.93 -19.52 -1.13
N LEU A 118 -1.63 -18.39 -0.50
CA LEU A 118 -1.58 -17.07 -1.12
C LEU A 118 -0.14 -16.55 -1.05
N LYS A 119 0.80 -17.25 -1.69
CA LYS A 119 2.19 -16.79 -1.76
C LYS A 119 2.27 -15.63 -2.74
N THR A 120 2.59 -14.44 -2.25
CA THR A 120 2.75 -13.24 -3.09
C THR A 120 4.22 -12.88 -3.26
N THR A 121 4.60 -12.65 -4.51
CA THR A 121 5.92 -12.14 -4.89
C THR A 121 5.77 -10.91 -5.75
N TYR A 122 6.84 -10.15 -5.92
CA TYR A 122 6.84 -8.99 -6.80
C TYR A 122 8.10 -8.85 -7.64
N LYS A 123 7.94 -8.22 -8.79
CA LYS A 123 9.01 -7.64 -9.58
C LYS A 123 8.96 -6.12 -9.40
N LEU A 124 10.10 -5.50 -9.09
CA LEU A 124 10.25 -4.04 -9.08
C LEU A 124 11.07 -3.62 -10.30
N GLU A 125 10.51 -2.70 -11.07
CA GLU A 125 11.15 -2.07 -12.21
C GLU A 125 11.30 -0.58 -11.98
N ARG A 126 12.37 0.01 -12.52
CA ARG A 126 12.64 1.44 -12.45
C ARG A 126 12.80 2.02 -13.85
N SER A 127 12.13 3.13 -14.10
CA SER A 127 12.35 4.01 -15.24
C SER A 127 13.11 5.25 -14.81
N MET A 128 13.98 5.76 -15.68
CA MET A 128 14.72 7.02 -15.51
C MET A 128 14.39 8.02 -16.64
N ASN A 129 13.30 7.79 -17.37
CA ASN A 129 12.92 8.54 -18.56
C ASN A 129 11.39 8.67 -18.70
N GLY A 130 10.72 9.04 -17.59
CA GLY A 130 9.28 9.29 -17.58
C GLY A 130 8.42 8.07 -17.93
N GLY A 131 8.88 6.86 -17.61
CA GLY A 131 8.15 5.62 -17.90
C GLY A 131 8.29 5.12 -19.35
N THR A 132 9.17 5.69 -20.17
CA THR A 132 9.37 5.24 -21.56
C THR A 132 10.00 3.85 -21.63
N SER A 133 10.99 3.58 -20.78
CA SER A 133 11.59 2.25 -20.62
C SER A 133 11.83 1.92 -19.15
N PHE A 134 11.85 0.62 -18.86
CA PHE A 134 11.96 0.08 -17.50
C PHE A 134 13.12 -0.92 -17.42
N THR A 135 13.84 -0.86 -16.30
CA THR A 135 14.87 -1.84 -15.93
C THR A 135 14.42 -2.57 -14.68
N THR A 136 14.45 -3.90 -14.67
CA THR A 136 14.18 -4.68 -13.46
C THR A 136 15.31 -4.48 -12.45
N ILE A 137 14.95 -4.03 -11.24
CA ILE A 137 15.89 -3.79 -10.14
C ILE A 137 15.66 -4.74 -8.95
N VAL A 138 14.47 -5.36 -8.87
CA VAL A 138 14.21 -6.55 -8.04
C VAL A 138 13.42 -7.55 -8.88
N ALA A 139 13.96 -8.74 -9.12
CA ALA A 139 13.33 -9.72 -10.00
C ALA A 139 12.30 -10.62 -9.28
N LYS A 140 12.52 -10.92 -8.00
CA LYS A 140 11.70 -11.84 -7.21
C LYS A 140 11.67 -11.42 -5.73
N GLY A 141 11.11 -10.25 -5.47
CA GLY A 141 10.80 -9.80 -4.12
C GLY A 141 9.69 -10.65 -3.49
N THR A 142 9.67 -10.72 -2.17
CA THR A 142 8.68 -11.51 -1.43
C THR A 142 7.81 -10.57 -0.59
N VAL A 143 6.52 -10.87 -0.52
CA VAL A 143 5.60 -10.26 0.43
C VAL A 143 5.45 -11.25 1.60
N PRO A 144 5.68 -10.83 2.86
CA PRO A 144 5.46 -11.72 4.00
C PRO A 144 3.97 -12.05 4.11
N PRO A 145 3.61 -13.26 4.57
CA PRO A 145 2.22 -13.63 4.73
C PRO A 145 1.55 -12.80 5.84
N PRO A 146 0.22 -12.76 5.92
CA PRO A 146 -0.49 -12.15 7.05
C PRO A 146 -0.14 -12.84 8.38
N ASN A 147 -0.13 -12.09 9.48
CA ASN A 147 0.11 -12.63 10.82
C ASN A 147 -1.11 -13.36 11.39
N ILE A 148 -1.51 -14.48 10.77
CA ILE A 148 -2.72 -15.25 11.13
C ILE A 148 -2.73 -15.69 12.61
N GLY A 149 -1.53 -15.90 13.17
CA GLY A 149 -1.35 -16.21 14.57
C GLY A 149 -0.33 -17.33 14.83
N PRO A 150 -0.04 -17.62 16.10
CA PRO A 150 1.12 -18.44 16.50
C PRO A 150 1.13 -19.85 15.91
N ARG A 151 -0.05 -20.47 15.72
CA ARG A 151 -0.12 -21.82 15.14
C ARG A 151 0.29 -21.83 13.65
N SER A 152 -0.10 -20.82 12.90
CA SER A 152 0.21 -20.70 11.47
C SER A 152 1.64 -20.20 11.23
N ILE A 153 2.15 -19.34 12.11
CA ILE A 153 3.48 -18.74 11.94
C ILE A 153 4.57 -19.56 12.65
N GLU A 154 4.41 -19.81 13.94
CA GLU A 154 5.51 -20.26 14.81
C GLU A 154 5.54 -21.78 15.05
N SER A 155 4.46 -22.49 14.75
CA SER A 155 4.39 -23.93 15.00
C SER A 155 4.85 -24.78 13.82
N ALA A 156 5.20 -26.05 14.11
CA ALA A 156 5.51 -27.06 13.10
C ALA A 156 4.34 -27.40 12.16
N ALA A 157 3.11 -27.03 12.53
CA ALA A 157 1.96 -27.15 11.63
C ALA A 157 1.89 -26.00 10.60
N GLY A 158 2.66 -24.93 10.81
CA GLY A 158 2.71 -23.70 10.02
C GLY A 158 4.07 -23.49 9.37
N LEU A 159 4.59 -22.26 9.42
CA LEU A 159 5.92 -21.89 8.85
C LEU A 159 7.10 -22.18 9.79
N ASN A 160 6.84 -22.51 11.06
CA ASN A 160 7.86 -22.84 12.05
C ASN A 160 8.98 -21.79 12.17
N THR A 161 8.60 -20.50 12.14
CA THR A 161 9.50 -19.33 12.22
C THR A 161 8.81 -18.20 12.99
N THR A 162 9.51 -17.10 13.29
CA THR A 162 8.88 -15.92 13.92
C THR A 162 8.35 -14.95 12.86
N TYR A 163 7.27 -14.23 13.18
CA TYR A 163 6.71 -13.24 12.25
C TYR A 163 7.73 -12.12 11.94
N ASN A 164 8.47 -11.66 12.94
CA ASN A 164 9.53 -10.67 12.76
C ASN A 164 10.61 -11.12 11.77
N LYS A 165 10.94 -12.41 11.76
CA LYS A 165 11.89 -12.96 10.79
C LYS A 165 11.33 -12.91 9.36
N LEU A 166 10.05 -13.26 9.17
CA LEU A 166 9.39 -13.16 7.85
C LEU A 166 9.40 -11.72 7.32
N MET A 167 9.09 -10.75 8.19
CA MET A 167 9.11 -9.32 7.85
C MET A 167 10.52 -8.83 7.51
N THR A 168 11.51 -9.18 8.34
CA THR A 168 12.92 -8.77 8.12
C THR A 168 13.51 -9.37 6.85
N ASP A 169 13.24 -10.66 6.60
CA ASP A 169 13.72 -11.36 5.40
C ASP A 169 13.07 -10.82 4.10
N ALA A 170 11.92 -10.14 4.20
CA ALA A 170 11.25 -9.51 3.07
C ALA A 170 11.82 -8.12 2.69
N ILE A 171 12.73 -7.56 3.50
CA ILE A 171 13.42 -6.31 3.18
C ILE A 171 14.52 -6.60 2.15
N MET A 172 14.31 -6.14 0.92
CA MET A 172 15.21 -6.36 -0.21
C MET A 172 16.12 -5.16 -0.44
N THR A 173 17.31 -5.40 -0.96
CA THR A 173 18.15 -4.36 -1.58
C THR A 173 18.10 -4.57 -3.09
N SER A 174 17.71 -3.55 -3.84
CA SER A 174 17.66 -3.61 -5.30
C SER A 174 19.07 -3.67 -5.90
N THR A 175 19.17 -3.94 -7.20
CA THR A 175 20.43 -3.85 -7.95
C THR A 175 20.96 -2.42 -8.08
N THR A 176 20.13 -1.41 -7.76
CA THR A 176 20.46 0.01 -7.88
C THR A 176 20.59 0.72 -6.54
N GLY A 177 20.46 -0.01 -5.42
CA GLY A 177 20.79 0.44 -4.07
C GLY A 177 19.59 0.78 -3.18
N GLU A 178 18.37 0.84 -3.72
CA GLU A 178 17.15 1.08 -2.95
C GLU A 178 16.89 -0.06 -1.94
N LYS A 179 16.45 0.30 -0.73
CA LYS A 179 15.84 -0.63 0.22
C LYS A 179 14.34 -0.68 -0.03
N VAL A 180 13.80 -1.89 -0.17
CA VAL A 180 12.41 -2.11 -0.60
C VAL A 180 11.75 -3.14 0.32
N PHE A 181 10.57 -2.80 0.81
CA PHE A 181 9.70 -3.69 1.56
C PHE A 181 8.28 -3.57 1.00
N CYS A 182 7.60 -4.70 0.81
CA CYS A 182 6.18 -4.75 0.44
C CYS A 182 5.51 -5.78 1.35
N GLY A 183 4.51 -5.37 2.12
CA GLY A 183 3.79 -6.26 3.02
C GLY A 183 2.92 -5.52 4.02
N PRO A 184 2.15 -6.27 4.83
CA PRO A 184 1.29 -5.70 5.87
C PRO A 184 2.14 -4.99 6.93
N VAL A 185 1.71 -3.81 7.33
CA VAL A 185 2.32 -3.00 8.40
C VAL A 185 1.17 -2.44 9.25
N ASP A 186 1.36 -2.40 10.57
CA ASP A 186 0.39 -1.73 11.45
C ASP A 186 0.30 -0.24 11.08
N ASP A 187 -0.92 0.26 10.92
CA ASP A 187 -1.18 1.64 10.54
C ASP A 187 -0.83 2.59 11.71
N PRO A 188 0.10 3.54 11.55
CA PRO A 188 0.37 4.55 12.57
C PRO A 188 -0.75 5.60 12.71
N PHE A 189 -1.73 5.62 11.80
CA PHE A 189 -2.86 6.55 11.83
C PHE A 189 -3.95 6.10 12.80
N PHE A 190 -4.08 6.83 13.91
CA PHE A 190 -5.16 6.63 14.88
C PHE A 190 -6.03 7.89 15.01
N VAL A 191 -7.31 7.75 14.70
CA VAL A 191 -8.34 8.77 14.95
C VAL A 191 -9.68 8.10 15.26
N ASP A 192 -10.42 8.63 16.22
CA ASP A 192 -11.79 8.19 16.51
C ASP A 192 -12.76 8.75 15.46
N ILE A 193 -12.69 8.21 14.22
CA ILE A 193 -13.59 8.57 13.11
C ILE A 193 -15.05 8.35 13.52
N ALA A 194 -15.32 7.24 14.23
CA ALA A 194 -16.64 6.96 14.77
C ALA A 194 -17.11 8.06 15.72
N GLY A 195 -16.23 8.68 16.51
CA GLY A 195 -16.55 9.83 17.38
C GLY A 195 -16.75 11.12 16.58
N ALA A 196 -15.92 11.37 15.57
CA ALA A 196 -16.08 12.51 14.68
C ALA A 196 -17.46 12.53 14.00
N PHE A 197 -17.90 11.38 13.46
CA PHE A 197 -19.20 11.25 12.81
C PHE A 197 -20.36 10.92 13.76
N ASP A 198 -20.07 10.59 15.02
CA ASP A 198 -21.02 10.64 16.14
C ASP A 198 -21.05 12.05 16.73
N LEU A 199 -21.46 13.00 15.88
CA LEU A 199 -21.70 14.41 16.22
C LEU A 199 -20.49 15.15 16.83
N GLY A 200 -19.27 14.85 16.38
CA GLY A 200 -18.04 15.45 16.90
C GLY A 200 -17.69 15.01 18.32
N GLY A 201 -18.29 13.92 18.80
CA GLY A 201 -18.05 13.32 20.11
C GLY A 201 -16.76 12.50 20.14
N PHE A 202 -15.60 13.13 19.89
CA PHE A 202 -14.30 12.47 20.05
C PHE A 202 -14.19 11.89 21.46
N ARG A 203 -14.03 10.55 21.54
CA ARG A 203 -14.07 9.83 22.81
C ARG A 203 -12.67 9.78 23.41
N ASN A 204 -12.59 9.72 24.74
CA ASN A 204 -11.31 9.57 25.42
C ASN A 204 -10.80 8.12 25.24
N PRO A 205 -9.52 7.90 24.83
CA PRO A 205 -8.94 6.58 24.53
C PRO A 205 -9.02 5.56 25.68
N TYR A 206 -9.26 6.02 26.90
CA TYR A 206 -9.37 5.18 28.09
C TYR A 206 -10.82 4.89 28.50
N THR A 207 -11.81 5.40 27.77
CA THR A 207 -13.23 5.14 28.03
C THR A 207 -13.55 3.68 27.74
N LYS A 208 -14.28 3.01 28.64
CA LYS A 208 -14.74 1.62 28.46
C LYS A 208 -16.26 1.59 28.26
N GLY A 209 -16.77 0.53 27.64
CA GLY A 209 -18.20 0.32 27.43
C GLY A 209 -18.71 0.88 26.10
N ALA A 210 -20.00 1.22 26.01
CA ALA A 210 -20.66 1.59 24.75
C ALA A 210 -20.01 2.79 24.02
N ASN A 211 -19.37 3.69 24.79
CA ASN A 211 -18.67 4.88 24.30
C ASN A 211 -17.13 4.75 24.39
N ALA A 212 -16.59 3.53 24.42
CA ALA A 212 -15.16 3.36 24.25
C ALA A 212 -14.71 3.95 22.91
N THR A 213 -13.52 4.57 22.87
CA THR A 213 -12.88 4.83 21.58
C THR A 213 -12.78 3.52 20.86
N ARG A 214 -13.37 3.50 19.68
CA ARG A 214 -13.08 2.43 18.75
C ARG A 214 -11.84 2.91 18.02
N ASP A 215 -10.86 2.03 17.92
CA ASP A 215 -9.86 2.23 16.89
C ASP A 215 -10.61 2.51 15.58
N GLY A 216 -10.12 3.46 14.78
CA GLY A 216 -10.77 3.85 13.52
C GLY A 216 -10.94 2.69 12.54
N VAL A 217 -10.43 1.52 12.89
CA VAL A 217 -10.58 0.21 12.27
C VAL A 217 -11.96 -0.38 12.59
N ALA A 218 -12.99 0.07 11.86
CA ALA A 218 -14.25 -0.65 11.71
C ALA A 218 -14.55 -0.89 10.22
#